data_AF-A2EIR3-F1
#
_entry.id   AF-A2EIR3-F1
#
_cell.length_a   1.000
_cell.length_b   1.000
_cell.length_c   1.000
_cell.angle_alpha   90.00
_cell.angle_beta   90.00
_cell.angle_gamma   90.00
#
_symmetry.space_group_name_H-M   'P 1'
#
loop_
_entity.id
_entity.type
_entity.pdbx_description
1 polymer ?
#
loop_
_entity_poly.entity_id
_entity_poly.type
_entity_poly.pdbx_seq_one_letter_code
_entity_poly.pdbx_strand_id
1 'polypeptide(L)'
;MQQNWKEIGENISEYIDDDEFLSERKPLEICKILNYATLTACQFSNLFENLAEYNGKDDMFKMISRARTVDFKTQDEVEEVEETFTSVLGIPSLNKVFSFYKNIPHDEKAVHLIKNYSNSSRNGNISIFLNYEGRMRNLVIDNKINSTELINMIAAEFGIDIDKFRARCGTKQIIPNHPLSDYNIQDHCVINICLRNRGGKPVIYLYPKEEIDVKVNIKVNDGVFSFVYPSFDEGSTWNVKASPTGEINHRGKKLRYLFWETLFYPNLQMDKGFVIKGKDSVEFFEEKLKFMNLNDSEICDFVTYWCPKLAAYNYLKIYFQLENFDEMCPLCVDPKPDNINRVFFAALPLQTPCDVEPQDLPRFKRDGFTVIEWGGTIVSQLNF
;
A
#
# COMPACT_ATOMS: atom_id res chain seq x y z
N MET A 1 -49.70 -10.60 4.88
CA MET A 1 -49.95 -9.87 3.62
C MET A 1 -48.70 -9.99 2.77
N GLN A 2 -48.82 -10.39 1.50
CA GLN A 2 -47.66 -10.40 0.60
C GLN A 2 -47.27 -8.93 0.37
N GLN A 3 -46.11 -8.53 0.87
CA GLN A 3 -45.58 -7.18 0.64
C GLN A 3 -45.42 -6.96 -0.87
N ASN A 4 -45.97 -5.85 -1.36
CA ASN A 4 -45.92 -5.49 -2.76
C ASN A 4 -44.56 -4.87 -3.09
N TRP A 5 -43.55 -5.73 -3.30
CA TRP A 5 -42.16 -5.31 -3.57
C TRP A 5 -42.03 -4.40 -4.79
N LYS A 6 -42.96 -4.52 -5.74
CA LYS A 6 -42.99 -3.68 -6.94
C LYS A 6 -43.35 -2.23 -6.59
N GLU A 7 -44.41 -2.04 -5.81
CA GLU A 7 -44.87 -0.71 -5.38
C GLU A 7 -43.83 -0.02 -4.49
N ILE A 8 -43.16 -0.77 -3.62
CA ILE A 8 -42.06 -0.25 -2.80
C ILE A 8 -40.86 0.12 -3.67
N GLY A 9 -40.51 -0.71 -4.67
CA GLY A 9 -39.39 -0.41 -5.58
C GLY A 9 -39.65 0.82 -6.46
N GLU A 10 -40.88 0.97 -6.96
CA GLU A 10 -41.28 2.13 -7.77
C GLU A 10 -41.25 3.45 -6.97
N ASN A 11 -41.44 3.38 -5.64
CA ASN A 11 -41.42 4.53 -4.73
C ASN A 11 -40.23 4.49 -3.74
N ILE A 12 -39.12 3.87 -4.12
CA ILE A 12 -37.99 3.61 -3.21
C ILE A 12 -37.44 4.88 -2.55
N SER A 13 -37.57 6.04 -3.20
CA SER A 13 -37.15 7.35 -2.68
C SER A 13 -37.83 7.76 -1.38
N GLU A 14 -39.02 7.22 -1.08
CA GLU A 14 -39.70 7.47 0.18
C GLU A 14 -39.09 6.69 1.35
N TYR A 15 -38.22 5.72 1.07
CA TYR A 15 -37.69 4.75 2.02
C TYR A 15 -36.16 4.76 2.16
N ILE A 16 -35.43 5.54 1.34
CA ILE A 16 -33.95 5.52 1.32
C ILE A 16 -33.30 6.08 2.59
N ASP A 17 -34.05 6.87 3.37
CA ASP A 17 -33.62 7.46 4.64
C ASP A 17 -34.55 7.04 5.81
N ASP A 18 -35.37 5.99 5.62
CA ASP A 18 -36.28 5.45 6.65
C ASP A 18 -35.59 4.33 7.43
N ASP A 19 -35.00 4.66 8.58
CA ASP A 19 -34.24 3.74 9.43
C ASP A 19 -35.07 2.52 9.89
N GLU A 20 -36.36 2.69 10.19
CA GLU A 20 -37.23 1.58 10.61
C GLU A 20 -37.44 0.62 9.44
N PHE A 21 -37.67 1.17 8.24
CA PHE A 21 -37.76 0.38 7.03
C PHE A 21 -36.44 -0.34 6.68
N LEU A 22 -35.29 0.35 6.77
CA LEU A 22 -33.99 -0.20 6.36
C LEU A 22 -33.46 -1.27 7.32
N SER A 23 -33.61 -1.06 8.63
CA SER A 23 -33.10 -1.97 9.65
C SER A 23 -33.89 -3.28 9.77
N GLU A 24 -35.20 -3.26 9.46
CA GLU A 24 -36.06 -4.46 9.54
C GLU A 24 -36.00 -5.37 8.31
N ARG A 25 -35.36 -4.95 7.22
CA ARG A 25 -35.39 -5.67 5.93
C ARG A 25 -34.16 -6.51 5.73
N LYS A 26 -34.39 -7.78 5.37
CA LYS A 26 -33.30 -8.70 5.03
C LYS A 26 -32.68 -8.31 3.69
N PRO A 27 -31.39 -8.60 3.45
CA PRO A 27 -30.73 -8.29 2.18
C PRO A 27 -31.44 -8.84 0.93
N LEU A 28 -32.05 -10.03 1.06
CA LEU A 28 -32.83 -10.67 -0.01
C LEU A 28 -34.15 -9.96 -0.32
N GLU A 29 -34.71 -9.21 0.63
CA GLU A 29 -35.92 -8.42 0.47
C GLU A 29 -35.60 -7.09 -0.21
N ILE A 30 -34.52 -6.41 0.21
CA ILE A 30 -33.97 -5.24 -0.49
C ILE A 30 -33.62 -5.59 -1.95
N CYS A 31 -33.01 -6.74 -2.20
CA CYS A 31 -32.77 -7.24 -3.55
C CYS A 31 -34.05 -7.38 -4.39
N LYS A 32 -35.17 -7.79 -3.79
CA LYS A 32 -36.47 -7.90 -4.50
C LYS A 32 -37.06 -6.53 -4.82
N ILE A 33 -36.87 -5.55 -3.94
CA ILE A 33 -37.28 -4.16 -4.13
C ILE A 33 -36.47 -3.51 -5.26
N LEU A 34 -35.14 -3.69 -5.25
CA LEU A 34 -34.23 -3.13 -6.25
C LEU A 34 -34.48 -3.65 -7.67
N ASN A 35 -35.05 -4.85 -7.82
CA ASN A 35 -35.50 -5.37 -9.13
C ASN A 35 -36.62 -4.53 -9.79
N TYR A 36 -37.26 -3.62 -9.04
CA TYR A 36 -38.31 -2.72 -9.53
C TYR A 36 -37.93 -1.25 -9.38
N ALA A 37 -36.88 -0.93 -8.60
CA ALA A 37 -36.37 0.42 -8.44
C ALA A 37 -35.51 0.89 -9.62
N THR A 38 -35.48 2.21 -9.82
CA THR A 38 -34.49 2.91 -10.63
C THR A 38 -34.00 4.13 -9.86
N LEU A 39 -32.69 4.21 -9.59
CA LEU A 39 -32.11 5.18 -8.67
C LEU A 39 -31.31 6.26 -9.42
N THR A 40 -31.42 7.51 -8.96
CA THR A 40 -30.45 8.58 -9.28
C THR A 40 -29.15 8.38 -8.49
N ALA A 41 -28.08 9.11 -8.82
CA ALA A 41 -26.79 9.01 -8.13
C ALA A 41 -26.93 9.30 -6.62
N CYS A 42 -27.54 10.43 -6.25
CA CYS A 42 -27.81 10.77 -4.85
C CYS A 42 -28.68 9.72 -4.13
N GLN A 43 -29.76 9.24 -4.77
CA GLN A 43 -30.60 8.21 -4.16
C GLN A 43 -29.88 6.87 -3.99
N PHE A 44 -28.96 6.56 -4.91
CA PHE A 44 -28.09 5.40 -4.81
C PHE A 44 -27.15 5.56 -3.61
N SER A 45 -26.45 6.70 -3.53
CA SER A 45 -25.49 6.98 -2.48
C SER A 45 -26.12 6.95 -1.09
N ASN A 46 -27.22 7.67 -0.89
CA ASN A 46 -27.94 7.69 0.39
C ASN A 46 -28.41 6.30 0.81
N LEU A 47 -29.08 5.58 -0.11
CA LEU A 47 -29.62 4.25 0.20
C LEU A 47 -28.51 3.27 0.63
N PHE A 48 -27.37 3.27 -0.06
CA PHE A 48 -26.31 2.31 0.20
C PHE A 48 -25.38 2.72 1.34
N GLU A 49 -25.24 4.02 1.65
CA GLU A 49 -24.63 4.47 2.90
C GLU A 49 -25.46 4.04 4.11
N ASN A 50 -26.77 4.31 4.10
CA ASN A 50 -27.64 3.95 5.22
C ASN A 50 -27.76 2.43 5.39
N LEU A 51 -27.87 1.65 4.30
CA LEU A 51 -27.88 0.18 4.38
C LEU A 51 -26.59 -0.42 4.93
N ALA A 52 -25.45 0.28 4.78
CA ALA A 52 -24.15 -0.20 5.27
C ALA A 52 -24.07 -0.24 6.81
N GLU A 53 -24.90 0.53 7.50
CA GLU A 53 -24.96 0.53 8.96
C GLU A 53 -25.52 -0.79 9.51
N TYR A 54 -26.37 -1.47 8.73
CA TYR A 54 -27.10 -2.67 9.16
C TYR A 54 -26.61 -3.96 8.50
N ASN A 55 -25.78 -3.88 7.46
CA ASN A 55 -25.44 -5.02 6.60
C ASN A 55 -23.93 -5.15 6.38
N GLY A 56 -23.44 -6.39 6.44
CA GLY A 56 -22.04 -6.71 6.17
C GLY A 56 -21.67 -6.57 4.68
N LYS A 57 -20.37 -6.45 4.39
CA LYS A 57 -19.83 -6.20 3.04
C LYS A 57 -20.34 -7.17 1.97
N ASP A 58 -20.47 -8.46 2.29
CA ASP A 58 -20.95 -9.48 1.36
C ASP A 58 -22.43 -9.28 0.97
N ASP A 59 -23.24 -8.78 1.90
CA ASP A 59 -24.66 -8.51 1.64
C ASP A 59 -24.84 -7.18 0.93
N MET A 60 -24.02 -6.18 1.26
CA MET A 60 -23.93 -4.92 0.51
C MET A 60 -23.58 -5.18 -0.95
N PHE A 61 -22.59 -6.02 -1.23
CA PHE A 61 -22.22 -6.38 -2.60
C PHE A 61 -23.38 -7.02 -3.37
N LYS A 62 -24.14 -7.92 -2.74
CA LYS A 62 -25.31 -8.57 -3.37
C LYS A 62 -26.42 -7.56 -3.68
N MET A 63 -26.73 -6.66 -2.76
CA MET A 63 -27.80 -5.66 -2.94
C MET A 63 -27.43 -4.65 -4.04
N ILE A 64 -26.22 -4.12 -3.97
CA ILE A 64 -25.67 -3.18 -4.95
C ILE A 64 -25.68 -3.76 -6.37
N SER A 65 -25.36 -5.06 -6.54
CA SER A 65 -25.40 -5.73 -7.85
C SER A 65 -26.79 -5.76 -8.51
N ARG A 66 -27.86 -5.49 -7.75
CA ARG A 66 -29.25 -5.44 -8.25
C ARG A 66 -29.80 -4.03 -8.43
N ALA A 67 -29.07 -3.01 -8.01
CA ALA A 67 -29.49 -1.62 -8.17
C ALA A 67 -29.40 -1.21 -9.65
N ARG A 68 -30.52 -0.75 -10.21
CA ARG A 68 -30.57 -0.17 -11.56
C ARG A 68 -30.52 1.33 -11.45
N THR A 69 -29.71 1.97 -12.29
CA THR A 69 -29.48 3.41 -12.27
C THR A 69 -30.14 4.05 -13.49
N VAL A 70 -30.69 5.25 -13.34
CA VAL A 70 -31.37 5.98 -14.43
C VAL A 70 -30.34 6.70 -15.30
N ASP A 71 -29.37 5.96 -15.87
CA ASP A 71 -28.26 6.47 -16.70
C ASP A 71 -27.55 7.73 -16.13
N PHE A 72 -26.44 7.54 -15.40
CA PHE A 72 -25.58 8.65 -14.96
C PHE A 72 -25.09 9.47 -16.16
N LYS A 73 -25.37 10.77 -16.19
CA LYS A 73 -25.15 11.64 -17.35
C LYS A 73 -23.92 12.52 -17.19
N THR A 74 -23.48 12.72 -15.95
CA THR A 74 -22.37 13.61 -15.60
C THR A 74 -21.28 12.85 -14.86
N GLN A 75 -20.06 13.37 -14.93
CA GLN A 75 -18.91 12.78 -14.24
C GLN A 75 -19.09 12.84 -12.72
N ASP A 76 -19.68 13.92 -12.21
CA ASP A 76 -19.96 14.11 -10.78
C ASP A 76 -20.93 13.04 -10.25
N GLU A 77 -21.98 12.68 -11.01
CA GLU A 77 -22.91 11.60 -10.65
C GLU A 77 -22.24 10.22 -10.61
N VAL A 78 -21.21 9.99 -11.42
CA VAL A 78 -20.42 8.75 -11.41
C VAL A 78 -19.46 8.74 -10.23
N GLU A 79 -18.80 9.86 -9.95
CA GLU A 79 -17.88 10.03 -8.82
C GLU A 79 -18.61 9.87 -7.47
N GLU A 80 -19.82 10.43 -7.34
CA GLU A 80 -20.67 10.31 -6.14
C GLU A 80 -21.00 8.84 -5.83
N VAL A 81 -21.36 8.05 -6.85
CA VAL A 81 -21.62 6.61 -6.70
C VAL A 81 -20.33 5.83 -6.43
N GLU A 82 -19.23 6.16 -7.08
CA GLU A 82 -17.93 5.52 -6.83
C GLU A 82 -17.41 5.75 -5.41
N GLU A 83 -17.64 6.94 -4.85
CA GLU A 83 -17.31 7.29 -3.48
C GLU A 83 -18.10 6.42 -2.48
N THR A 84 -19.42 6.30 -2.67
CA THR A 84 -20.27 5.42 -1.86
C THR A 84 -19.84 3.96 -1.97
N PHE A 85 -19.54 3.44 -3.18
CA PHE A 85 -19.01 2.08 -3.35
C PHE A 85 -17.70 1.86 -2.59
N THR A 86 -16.81 2.85 -2.63
CA THR A 86 -15.50 2.80 -1.96
C THR A 86 -15.67 2.86 -0.44
N SER A 87 -16.55 3.73 0.04
CA SER A 87 -16.89 3.91 1.46
C SER A 87 -17.49 2.64 2.06
N VAL A 88 -18.50 2.07 1.38
CA VAL A 88 -19.30 0.94 1.88
C VAL A 88 -18.54 -0.39 1.77
N LEU A 89 -17.89 -0.66 0.64
CA LEU A 89 -17.26 -1.96 0.37
C LEU A 89 -15.76 -1.97 0.65
N GLY A 90 -15.10 -0.81 0.72
CA GLY A 90 -13.65 -0.69 0.92
C GLY A 90 -12.83 -1.21 -0.28
N ILE A 91 -13.39 -1.15 -1.49
CA ILE A 91 -12.74 -1.58 -2.73
C ILE A 91 -12.53 -0.37 -3.64
N PRO A 92 -11.31 -0.07 -4.11
CA PRO A 92 -11.10 1.00 -5.09
C PRO A 92 -11.46 0.51 -6.51
N SER A 93 -12.39 1.25 -7.14
CA SER A 93 -12.78 1.30 -8.56
C SER A 93 -13.64 0.17 -9.16
N LEU A 94 -14.86 0.56 -9.56
CA LEU A 94 -15.78 -0.12 -10.48
C LEU A 94 -15.44 0.06 -11.97
N ASN A 95 -14.30 0.67 -12.29
CA ASN A 95 -13.86 0.92 -13.68
C ASN A 95 -13.82 -0.33 -14.59
N LYS A 96 -13.95 -1.55 -14.04
CA LYS A 96 -14.12 -2.79 -14.81
C LYS A 96 -15.58 -3.21 -15.06
N VAL A 97 -16.55 -2.65 -14.35
CA VAL A 97 -17.96 -3.04 -14.38
C VAL A 97 -18.77 -2.16 -15.34
N PHE A 98 -18.46 -0.87 -15.45
CA PHE A 98 -19.17 0.04 -16.36
C PHE A 98 -18.29 0.45 -17.55
N SER A 99 -18.73 0.07 -18.75
CA SER A 99 -18.02 0.24 -20.04
C SER A 99 -17.99 1.69 -20.56
N PHE A 100 -18.27 2.68 -19.71
CA PHE A 100 -18.59 4.06 -20.13
C PHE A 100 -17.38 4.82 -20.71
N TYR A 101 -16.15 4.45 -20.36
CA TYR A 101 -14.94 5.17 -20.76
C TYR A 101 -14.53 5.06 -22.23
N LYS A 102 -15.33 4.44 -23.11
CA LYS A 102 -14.91 4.24 -24.51
C LYS A 102 -15.25 5.35 -25.49
N ASN A 103 -16.10 6.34 -25.20
CA ASN A 103 -16.50 7.31 -26.23
C ASN A 103 -16.87 8.71 -25.70
N ILE A 104 -15.91 9.63 -25.51
CA ILE A 104 -16.16 11.07 -25.68
C ILE A 104 -14.92 11.74 -26.31
N PRO A 105 -15.03 12.44 -27.47
CA PRO A 105 -13.92 13.15 -28.10
C PRO A 105 -13.63 14.51 -27.45
N HIS A 106 -12.36 14.93 -27.47
CA HIS A 106 -11.89 16.28 -27.13
C HIS A 106 -12.61 17.37 -27.93
N ASP A 107 -13.08 18.44 -27.27
CA ASP A 107 -13.38 19.69 -27.96
C ASP A 107 -13.12 20.95 -27.10
N GLU A 108 -12.59 21.97 -27.78
CA GLU A 108 -12.15 23.27 -27.30
C GLU A 108 -13.37 24.19 -27.08
N LYS A 109 -13.77 24.50 -25.84
CA LYS A 109 -14.74 25.61 -25.58
C LYS A 109 -14.87 26.20 -24.17
N ALA A 110 -14.03 25.82 -23.21
CA ALA A 110 -14.19 26.30 -21.81
C ALA A 110 -13.30 27.51 -21.44
N VAL A 111 -12.96 28.39 -22.38
CA VAL A 111 -12.15 29.60 -22.10
C VAL A 111 -13.01 30.82 -21.65
N HIS A 112 -14.34 30.69 -21.56
CA HIS A 112 -15.20 31.87 -21.35
C HIS A 112 -15.83 32.09 -19.96
N LEU A 113 -15.46 31.33 -18.93
CA LEU A 113 -16.04 31.46 -17.57
C LEU A 113 -15.09 32.02 -16.49
N ILE A 114 -13.86 32.42 -16.82
CA ILE A 114 -12.96 33.09 -15.87
C ILE A 114 -13.21 34.60 -15.89
N LYS A 115 -14.32 35.04 -15.31
CA LYS A 115 -14.53 36.42 -14.84
C LYS A 115 -15.67 36.42 -13.85
N ASN A 116 -15.32 36.24 -12.58
CA ASN A 116 -15.96 36.82 -11.39
C ASN A 116 -15.65 35.90 -10.20
N TYR A 117 -14.47 36.01 -9.61
CA TYR A 117 -14.22 35.80 -8.18
C TYR A 117 -12.78 36.22 -7.90
N SER A 118 -12.61 37.51 -7.63
CA SER A 118 -11.42 38.04 -7.00
C SER A 118 -11.90 38.90 -5.84
N ASN A 119 -11.60 38.49 -4.61
CA ASN A 119 -11.02 39.34 -3.57
C ASN A 119 -10.99 38.67 -2.19
N SER A 120 -9.91 37.96 -1.87
CA SER A 120 -9.32 37.93 -0.51
C SER A 120 -8.01 37.12 -0.46
N SER A 121 -6.86 37.73 -0.77
CA SER A 121 -5.58 37.42 -0.09
C SER A 121 -4.53 38.48 -0.44
N ARG A 122 -4.33 39.45 0.46
CA ARG A 122 -3.42 40.60 0.25
C ARG A 122 -1.93 40.28 0.47
N ASN A 123 -1.55 39.01 0.66
CA ASN A 123 -0.15 38.63 0.87
C ASN A 123 0.35 37.48 0.00
N GLY A 124 -0.42 37.00 -0.99
CA GLY A 124 0.02 35.88 -1.84
C GLY A 124 0.16 34.54 -1.12
N ASN A 125 -0.01 34.46 0.20
CA ASN A 125 0.01 33.19 0.93
C ASN A 125 -1.36 32.51 0.88
N ILE A 126 -1.35 31.19 0.84
CA ILE A 126 -2.53 30.31 0.95
C ILE A 126 -2.34 29.35 2.13
N SER A 127 -3.44 28.96 2.77
CA SER A 127 -3.47 28.05 3.90
C SER A 127 -3.94 26.69 3.43
N ILE A 128 -3.14 25.64 3.57
CA ILE A 128 -3.50 24.28 3.14
C ILE A 128 -3.61 23.34 4.34
N PHE A 129 -4.44 22.31 4.22
CA PHE A 129 -4.60 21.30 5.27
C PHE A 129 -3.87 20.02 4.89
N LEU A 130 -3.01 19.53 5.78
CA LEU A 130 -2.30 18.26 5.63
C LEU A 130 -3.04 17.19 6.44
N ASN A 131 -3.50 16.13 5.77
CA ASN A 131 -4.15 14.99 6.41
C ASN A 131 -3.18 13.82 6.49
N TYR A 132 -2.78 13.43 7.70
CA TYR A 132 -1.97 12.23 7.93
C TYR A 132 -2.70 11.31 8.91
N GLU A 133 -3.12 10.14 8.44
CA GLU A 133 -3.86 9.13 9.23
C GLU A 133 -5.09 9.71 9.97
N GLY A 134 -5.83 10.61 9.31
CA GLY A 134 -7.01 11.27 9.87
C GLY A 134 -6.70 12.45 10.80
N ARG A 135 -5.43 12.79 10.99
CA ARG A 135 -5.00 13.98 11.74
C ARG A 135 -4.75 15.13 10.78
N MET A 136 -5.50 16.21 10.98
CA MET A 136 -5.39 17.43 10.18
C MET A 136 -4.41 18.42 10.81
N ARG A 137 -3.48 18.95 10.00
CA ARG A 137 -2.60 20.07 10.37
C ARG A 137 -2.73 21.19 9.34
N ASN A 138 -2.63 22.44 9.78
CA ASN A 138 -2.65 23.58 8.87
C ASN A 138 -1.21 24.01 8.53
N LEU A 139 -0.91 24.22 7.26
CA LEU A 139 0.38 24.72 6.77
C LEU A 139 0.13 25.95 5.88
N VAL A 140 0.80 27.06 6.18
CA VAL A 140 0.71 28.30 5.37
C VAL A 140 1.87 28.31 4.39
N ILE A 141 1.56 28.47 3.10
CA ILE A 141 2.53 28.45 2.00
C ILE A 141 2.40 29.70 1.13
N ASP A 142 3.51 30.18 0.57
CA ASP A 142 3.48 31.25 -0.44
C ASP A 142 2.96 30.66 -1.77
N ASN A 143 2.04 31.35 -2.47
CA ASN A 143 1.49 30.88 -3.74
C ASN A 143 2.52 30.78 -4.88
N LYS A 144 3.76 31.24 -4.66
CA LYS A 144 4.87 31.13 -5.61
C LYS A 144 5.80 29.94 -5.36
N ILE A 145 5.62 29.17 -4.27
CA ILE A 145 6.48 28.02 -4.01
C ILE A 145 6.30 26.95 -5.09
N ASN A 146 7.35 26.18 -5.33
CA ASN A 146 7.27 25.02 -6.23
C ASN A 146 6.91 23.72 -5.48
N SER A 147 6.59 22.66 -6.22
CA SER A 147 6.25 21.34 -5.65
C SER A 147 7.35 20.75 -4.77
N THR A 148 8.62 20.97 -5.10
CA THR A 148 9.76 20.49 -4.32
C THR A 148 9.81 21.18 -2.96
N GLU A 149 9.65 22.49 -2.92
CA GLU A 149 9.58 23.29 -1.69
C GLU A 149 8.39 22.88 -0.82
N LEU A 150 7.20 22.70 -1.42
CA LEU A 150 6.01 22.24 -0.71
C LEU A 150 6.23 20.87 -0.06
N ILE A 151 6.79 19.91 -0.80
CA ILE A 151 7.07 18.56 -0.29
C ILE A 151 8.10 18.63 0.85
N ASN A 152 9.13 19.48 0.76
CA ASN A 152 10.10 19.69 1.85
C ASN A 152 9.46 20.29 3.10
N MET A 153 8.53 21.23 2.95
CA MET A 153 7.78 21.81 4.08
C MET A 153 6.89 20.77 4.77
N ILE A 154 6.21 19.92 3.99
CA ILE A 154 5.39 18.82 4.52
C ILE A 154 6.28 17.81 5.28
N ALA A 155 7.46 17.48 4.73
CA ALA A 155 8.41 16.60 5.39
C ALA A 155 8.88 17.15 6.75
N ALA A 156 9.21 18.44 6.80
CA ALA A 156 9.61 19.12 8.02
C ALA A 156 8.46 19.16 9.07
N GLU A 157 7.22 19.38 8.63
CA GLU A 157 6.04 19.47 9.50
C GLU A 157 5.74 18.15 10.23
N PHE A 158 5.93 17.02 9.55
CA PHE A 158 5.70 15.70 10.14
C PHE A 158 6.97 15.02 10.66
N GLY A 159 8.15 15.59 10.42
CA GLY A 159 9.43 14.91 10.70
C GLY A 159 9.61 13.62 9.90
N ILE A 160 9.01 13.55 8.70
CA ILE A 160 9.02 12.39 7.81
C ILE A 160 9.81 12.77 6.55
N ASP A 161 10.85 12.01 6.19
CA ASP A 161 11.58 12.30 4.95
C ASP A 161 10.65 12.29 3.73
N ILE A 162 10.89 13.22 2.79
CA ILE A 162 10.10 13.47 1.55
C ILE A 162 9.77 12.23 0.72
N ASP A 163 10.60 11.22 0.91
CA ASP A 163 10.64 9.93 0.28
C ASP A 163 9.60 8.95 0.87
N LYS A 164 9.34 9.04 2.17
CA LYS A 164 8.58 8.04 2.93
C LYS A 164 7.07 8.22 2.80
N PHE A 165 6.65 9.31 2.18
CA PHE A 165 5.25 9.60 1.92
C PHE A 165 4.98 9.95 0.45
N ARG A 166 3.69 10.02 0.13
CA ARG A 166 3.15 10.64 -1.07
C ARG A 166 2.21 11.72 -0.58
N ALA A 167 2.42 12.93 -1.05
CA ALA A 167 1.45 14.00 -0.91
C ALA A 167 0.46 13.89 -2.08
N ARG A 168 -0.83 13.84 -1.80
CA ARG A 168 -1.88 13.80 -2.82
C ARG A 168 -2.86 14.94 -2.60
N CYS A 169 -3.03 15.78 -3.62
CA CYS A 169 -4.12 16.75 -3.66
C CYS A 169 -5.23 16.12 -4.52
N GLY A 170 -6.34 15.74 -3.89
CA GLY A 170 -7.35 14.89 -4.52
C GLY A 170 -6.76 13.58 -5.04
N THR A 171 -7.01 13.25 -6.31
CA THR A 171 -6.50 12.02 -6.95
C THR A 171 -5.06 12.13 -7.41
N LYS A 172 -4.52 13.34 -7.57
CA LYS A 172 -3.19 13.59 -8.13
C LYS A 172 -2.12 13.56 -7.06
N GLN A 173 -1.08 12.77 -7.28
CA GLN A 173 0.12 12.81 -6.46
C GLN A 173 0.96 14.04 -6.84
N ILE A 174 1.37 14.83 -5.85
CA ILE A 174 2.29 15.96 -6.01
C ILE A 174 3.69 15.37 -6.23
N ILE A 175 4.33 15.74 -7.34
CA ILE A 175 5.65 15.25 -7.76
C ILE A 175 6.63 16.43 -7.68
N PRO A 176 7.86 16.23 -7.14
CA PRO A 176 8.89 17.26 -7.17
C PRO A 176 9.20 17.75 -8.59
N ASN A 177 9.64 19.00 -8.71
CA ASN A 177 9.99 19.68 -9.97
C ASN A 177 8.84 19.82 -10.99
N HIS A 178 7.59 19.64 -10.56
CA HIS A 178 6.40 19.95 -11.35
C HIS A 178 5.70 21.25 -10.89
N PRO A 179 5.04 22.00 -11.79
CA PRO A 179 4.24 23.18 -11.43
C PRO A 179 3.11 22.82 -10.45
N LEU A 180 2.93 23.61 -9.39
CA LEU A 180 1.81 23.41 -8.44
C LEU A 180 0.43 23.61 -9.08
N SER A 181 0.36 24.39 -10.17
CA SER A 181 -0.85 24.56 -10.98
C SER A 181 -1.41 23.24 -11.51
N ASP A 182 -0.57 22.23 -11.72
CA ASP A 182 -1.00 20.93 -12.28
C ASP A 182 -1.83 20.11 -11.28
N TYR A 183 -1.71 20.44 -9.98
CA TYR A 183 -2.35 19.77 -8.86
C TYR A 183 -3.57 20.53 -8.33
N ASN A 184 -3.90 21.69 -8.92
CA ASN A 184 -5.00 22.57 -8.51
C ASN A 184 -4.99 22.88 -6.99
N ILE A 185 -3.80 23.18 -6.45
CA ILE A 185 -3.64 23.56 -5.05
C ILE A 185 -4.21 24.96 -4.86
N GLN A 186 -5.20 25.06 -3.98
CA GLN A 186 -5.91 26.29 -3.67
C GLN A 186 -5.90 26.54 -2.17
N ASP A 187 -6.32 27.74 -1.79
CA ASP A 187 -6.57 28.05 -0.38
C ASP A 187 -7.56 27.04 0.21
N HIS A 188 -7.23 26.55 1.40
CA HIS A 188 -7.94 25.52 2.15
C HIS A 188 -8.03 24.13 1.52
N CYS A 189 -7.22 23.81 0.50
CA CYS A 189 -7.20 22.46 -0.05
C CYS A 189 -6.60 21.43 0.92
N VAL A 190 -7.07 20.18 0.83
CA VAL A 190 -6.53 19.07 1.62
C VAL A 190 -5.49 18.30 0.81
N ILE A 191 -4.28 18.21 1.36
CA ILE A 191 -3.21 17.35 0.88
C ILE A 191 -3.15 16.13 1.79
N ASN A 192 -3.51 14.98 1.23
CA ASN A 192 -3.43 13.69 1.91
C ASN A 192 -1.99 13.18 1.89
N ILE A 193 -1.45 12.89 3.07
CA ILE A 193 -0.12 12.33 3.28
C ILE A 193 -0.30 10.84 3.48
N CYS A 194 0.08 10.07 2.46
CA CYS A 194 0.05 8.61 2.51
C CYS A 194 1.48 8.09 2.66
N LEU A 195 1.75 7.25 3.66
CA LEU A 195 3.02 6.53 3.69
C LEU A 195 3.14 5.64 2.45
N ARG A 196 4.35 5.53 1.92
CA ARG A 196 4.64 4.55 0.88
C ARG A 196 4.83 3.20 1.55
N ASN A 197 3.96 2.24 1.26
CA ASN A 197 4.23 0.83 1.59
C ASN A 197 5.43 0.35 0.77
N ARG A 198 6.60 0.27 1.40
CA ARG A 198 7.81 -0.35 0.85
C ARG A 198 8.15 -1.65 1.57
N GLY A 199 7.11 -2.33 2.05
CA GLY A 199 7.16 -3.59 2.76
C GLY A 199 8.14 -4.53 2.09
N GLY A 200 9.19 -4.89 2.81
CA GLY A 200 10.10 -5.90 2.33
C GLY A 200 9.47 -7.28 2.42
N LYS A 201 10.19 -8.30 1.93
CA LYS A 201 9.88 -9.69 2.22
C LYS A 201 10.95 -10.38 3.07
N PRO A 202 11.20 -9.93 4.32
CA PRO A 202 11.92 -10.76 5.28
C PRO A 202 11.24 -12.12 5.48
N VAL A 203 11.93 -13.19 5.14
CA VAL A 203 11.55 -14.55 5.48
C VAL A 203 12.68 -15.25 6.22
N ILE A 204 12.32 -15.97 7.28
CA ILE A 204 13.27 -16.62 8.21
C ILE A 204 13.15 -18.14 8.07
N TYR A 205 14.24 -18.80 7.72
CA TYR A 205 14.41 -20.24 7.68
C TYR A 205 15.21 -20.71 8.90
N LEU A 206 14.86 -21.88 9.42
CA LEU A 206 15.48 -22.48 10.60
C LEU A 206 16.05 -23.86 10.24
N TYR A 207 17.35 -24.07 10.41
CA TYR A 207 18.05 -25.33 10.10
C TYR A 207 18.80 -25.87 11.32
N PRO A 208 18.10 -26.43 12.33
CA PRO A 208 18.75 -27.07 13.47
C PRO A 208 19.41 -28.41 13.11
N LYS A 209 20.28 -28.93 13.99
CA LYS A 209 20.92 -30.25 13.80
C LYS A 209 19.96 -31.42 14.01
N GLU A 210 18.95 -31.23 14.85
CA GLU A 210 17.90 -32.18 15.16
C GLU A 210 16.57 -31.43 15.31
N GLU A 211 15.46 -32.15 15.42
CA GLU A 211 14.17 -31.50 15.66
C GLU A 211 14.14 -30.87 17.05
N ILE A 212 13.92 -29.55 17.11
CA ILE A 212 13.93 -28.78 18.35
C ILE A 212 12.78 -27.78 18.39
N ASP A 213 12.36 -27.42 19.60
CA ASP A 213 11.52 -26.25 19.83
C ASP A 213 12.39 -24.98 19.79
N VAL A 214 11.93 -23.97 19.06
CA VAL A 214 12.65 -22.71 18.79
C VAL A 214 11.72 -21.54 19.06
N LYS A 215 12.21 -20.57 19.83
CA LYS A 215 11.62 -19.25 19.98
C LYS A 215 12.31 -18.27 19.05
N VAL A 216 11.54 -17.59 18.22
CA VAL A 216 12.05 -16.58 17.28
C VAL A 216 11.38 -15.25 17.61
N ASN A 217 12.15 -14.29 18.11
CA ASN A 217 11.68 -12.94 18.41
C ASN A 217 12.29 -11.95 17.41
N ILE A 218 11.44 -11.17 16.76
CA ILE A 218 11.84 -10.07 15.88
C ILE A 218 11.39 -8.75 16.48
N LYS A 219 12.21 -7.72 16.37
CA LYS A 219 11.86 -6.34 16.73
C LYS A 219 12.03 -5.44 15.53
N VAL A 220 11.20 -4.39 15.46
CA VAL A 220 11.39 -3.27 14.55
C VAL A 220 11.61 -2.06 15.45
N ASN A 221 12.82 -1.51 15.46
CA ASN A 221 13.16 -0.43 16.39
C ASN A 221 12.40 0.86 16.07
N ASP A 222 12.27 1.16 14.77
CA ASP A 222 11.64 2.38 14.26
C ASP A 222 10.49 2.05 13.29
N GLY A 223 9.44 1.42 13.82
CA GLY A 223 8.26 1.08 13.02
C GLY A 223 7.31 0.09 13.68
N VAL A 224 6.32 -0.35 12.91
CA VAL A 224 5.37 -1.40 13.29
C VAL A 224 5.35 -2.49 12.23
N PHE A 225 4.96 -3.70 12.62
CA PHE A 225 4.72 -4.77 11.65
C PHE A 225 3.49 -4.43 10.81
N SER A 226 3.62 -4.44 9.48
CA SER A 226 2.48 -4.31 8.57
C SER A 226 1.78 -5.64 8.36
N PHE A 227 2.54 -6.73 8.37
CA PHE A 227 2.01 -8.09 8.27
C PHE A 227 3.00 -9.10 8.85
N VAL A 228 2.46 -10.17 9.41
CA VAL A 228 3.22 -11.30 9.96
C VAL A 228 2.51 -12.60 9.65
N TYR A 229 3.28 -13.64 9.30
CA TYR A 229 2.75 -14.97 9.08
C TYR A 229 3.74 -16.06 9.48
N PRO A 230 3.32 -17.05 10.30
CA PRO A 230 2.04 -17.12 10.99
C PRO A 230 1.90 -15.98 12.01
N SER A 231 0.72 -15.84 12.63
CA SER A 231 0.60 -14.86 13.72
C SER A 231 1.51 -15.24 14.90
N PHE A 232 2.01 -14.23 15.61
CA PHE A 232 2.83 -14.43 16.79
C PHE A 232 2.09 -15.21 17.89
N ASP A 233 2.86 -15.84 18.77
CA ASP A 233 2.37 -16.48 19.98
C ASP A 233 2.25 -15.49 21.14
N GLU A 234 3.28 -14.68 21.33
CA GLU A 234 3.34 -13.69 22.39
C GLU A 234 4.20 -12.50 21.97
N GLY A 235 3.65 -11.29 22.06
CA GLY A 235 4.33 -10.07 21.60
C GLY A 235 4.75 -10.19 20.14
N SER A 236 6.06 -10.11 19.89
CA SER A 236 6.68 -10.27 18.56
C SER A 236 7.46 -11.59 18.42
N THR A 237 6.96 -12.64 19.08
CA THR A 237 7.64 -13.94 19.19
C THR A 237 6.82 -15.06 18.58
N TRP A 238 7.47 -15.92 17.79
CA TRP A 238 6.96 -17.23 17.40
C TRP A 238 7.58 -18.32 18.27
N ASN A 239 6.77 -19.28 18.70
CA ASN A 239 7.18 -20.52 19.34
C ASN A 239 6.90 -21.67 18.38
N VAL A 240 7.94 -22.19 17.73
CA VAL A 240 7.81 -23.18 16.66
C VAL A 240 8.64 -24.41 16.94
N LYS A 241 8.34 -25.50 16.24
CA LYS A 241 9.20 -26.67 16.19
C LYS A 241 9.87 -26.74 14.82
N ALA A 242 11.20 -26.69 14.78
CA ALA A 242 11.97 -26.69 13.56
C ALA A 242 12.71 -28.03 13.38
N SER A 243 12.79 -28.50 12.13
CA SER A 243 13.50 -29.74 11.78
C SER A 243 14.74 -29.46 10.93
N PRO A 244 15.71 -30.40 10.83
CA PRO A 244 16.91 -30.23 10.02
C PRO A 244 16.64 -30.02 8.52
N THR A 245 15.44 -30.38 8.05
CA THR A 245 15.03 -30.18 6.65
C THR A 245 14.67 -28.73 6.32
N GLY A 246 14.51 -27.88 7.33
CA GLY A 246 13.95 -26.54 7.19
C GLY A 246 12.43 -26.47 7.35
N GLU A 247 11.73 -27.62 7.51
CA GLU A 247 10.31 -27.61 7.85
C GLU A 247 10.12 -27.06 9.28
N ILE A 248 9.19 -26.10 9.39
CA ILE A 248 8.76 -25.48 10.63
C ILE A 248 7.32 -25.90 10.92
N ASN A 249 7.06 -26.44 12.10
CA ASN A 249 5.71 -26.68 12.59
C ASN A 249 5.29 -25.59 13.57
N HIS A 250 4.17 -24.93 13.28
CA HIS A 250 3.54 -23.96 14.16
C HIS A 250 2.07 -24.32 14.35
N ARG A 251 1.68 -24.70 15.56
CA ARG A 251 0.28 -25.03 15.92
C ARG A 251 -0.36 -26.05 14.96
N GLY A 252 0.41 -27.07 14.56
CA GLY A 252 -0.04 -28.13 13.65
C GLY A 252 0.07 -27.79 12.16
N LYS A 253 0.47 -26.56 11.80
CA LYS A 253 0.72 -26.17 10.40
C LYS A 253 2.19 -26.35 10.05
N LYS A 254 2.44 -27.02 8.93
CA LYS A 254 3.77 -27.15 8.32
C LYS A 254 4.04 -25.93 7.45
N LEU A 255 5.16 -25.28 7.69
CA LEU A 255 5.62 -24.06 7.06
C LEU A 255 7.06 -24.26 6.59
N ARG A 256 7.46 -23.48 5.57
CA ARG A 256 8.83 -23.49 5.07
C ARG A 256 9.69 -22.38 5.68
N TYR A 257 9.07 -21.29 6.08
CA TYR A 257 9.70 -20.12 6.67
C TYR A 257 8.69 -19.33 7.50
N LEU A 258 9.18 -18.48 8.39
CA LEU A 258 8.41 -17.42 9.04
C LEU A 258 8.49 -16.15 8.18
N PHE A 259 7.44 -15.35 8.16
CA PHE A 259 7.34 -14.14 7.36
C PHE A 259 6.96 -12.95 8.23
N TRP A 260 7.63 -11.83 8.01
CA TRP A 260 7.22 -10.53 8.55
C TRP A 260 7.55 -9.42 7.56
N GLU A 261 6.85 -8.30 7.70
CA GLU A 261 7.16 -7.07 6.98
C GLU A 261 6.86 -5.85 7.85
N THR A 262 7.57 -4.76 7.55
CA THR A 262 7.30 -3.43 8.05
C THR A 262 7.29 -2.46 6.88
N LEU A 263 6.52 -1.38 6.98
CA LEU A 263 6.39 -0.42 5.89
C LEU A 263 7.67 0.39 5.63
N PHE A 264 8.59 0.40 6.59
CA PHE A 264 9.60 1.43 6.67
C PHE A 264 10.97 0.93 7.17
N TYR A 265 12.04 1.35 6.47
CA TYR A 265 13.44 1.05 6.78
C TYR A 265 14.27 2.36 6.74
N PRO A 266 14.56 2.98 7.91
CA PRO A 266 15.15 4.33 7.96
C PRO A 266 16.62 4.43 7.56
N ASN A 267 17.41 3.37 7.81
CA ASN A 267 18.87 3.46 7.80
C ASN A 267 19.48 2.62 6.69
N LEU A 268 19.01 2.82 5.45
CA LEU A 268 19.53 2.12 4.28
C LEU A 268 20.82 2.78 3.78
N GLN A 269 21.86 1.98 3.57
CA GLN A 269 23.11 2.38 2.93
C GLN A 269 23.04 2.13 1.43
N MET A 270 23.56 3.07 0.63
CA MET A 270 23.81 2.85 -0.80
C MET A 270 25.00 3.68 -1.31
N ASP A 271 26.07 3.79 -0.54
CA ASP A 271 27.32 4.41 -0.99
C ASP A 271 28.01 3.51 -2.04
N LYS A 272 28.19 2.23 -1.74
CA LYS A 272 28.72 1.21 -2.65
C LYS A 272 27.61 0.43 -3.36
N GLY A 273 27.94 -0.73 -3.95
CA GLY A 273 26.95 -1.70 -4.42
C GLY A 273 27.18 -2.13 -5.86
N PHE A 274 26.10 -2.43 -6.56
CA PHE A 274 26.15 -2.96 -7.91
C PHE A 274 25.10 -2.26 -8.78
N VAL A 275 25.47 -1.83 -9.98
CA VAL A 275 24.51 -1.32 -10.97
C VAL A 275 24.24 -2.38 -12.02
N ILE A 276 22.98 -2.76 -12.15
CA ILE A 276 22.52 -3.79 -13.10
C ILE A 276 21.39 -3.25 -13.96
N LYS A 277 21.13 -3.89 -15.11
CA LYS A 277 19.85 -3.71 -15.81
C LYS A 277 18.79 -4.52 -15.09
N GLY A 278 17.54 -4.03 -15.04
CA GLY A 278 16.47 -4.77 -14.37
C GLY A 278 16.27 -6.18 -14.95
N LYS A 279 16.35 -6.31 -16.28
CA LYS A 279 16.25 -7.60 -16.98
C LYS A 279 17.31 -8.63 -16.60
N ASP A 280 18.46 -8.20 -16.05
CA ASP A 280 19.59 -9.06 -15.66
C ASP A 280 19.51 -9.43 -14.16
N SER A 281 18.41 -9.06 -13.47
CA SER A 281 18.25 -9.29 -12.02
C SER A 281 18.32 -10.76 -11.61
N VAL A 282 17.78 -11.68 -12.41
CA VAL A 282 17.80 -13.12 -12.10
C VAL A 282 19.24 -13.64 -12.01
N GLU A 283 20.02 -13.46 -13.07
CA GLU A 283 21.42 -13.92 -13.14
C GLU A 283 22.26 -13.28 -12.02
N PHE A 284 22.08 -11.98 -11.80
CA PHE A 284 22.78 -11.25 -10.74
C PHE A 284 22.50 -11.83 -9.34
N PHE A 285 21.22 -12.00 -8.97
CA PHE A 285 20.90 -12.49 -7.62
C PHE A 285 21.25 -13.98 -7.45
N GLU A 286 21.12 -14.81 -8.47
CA GLU A 286 21.59 -16.20 -8.41
C GLU A 286 23.09 -16.27 -8.14
N GLU A 287 23.90 -15.47 -8.85
CA GLU A 287 25.35 -15.41 -8.65
C GLU A 287 25.70 -14.94 -7.23
N LYS A 288 25.16 -13.79 -6.79
CA LYS A 288 25.53 -13.18 -5.50
C LYS A 288 25.03 -13.99 -4.31
N LEU A 289 23.79 -14.48 -4.34
CA LEU A 289 23.25 -15.28 -3.22
C LEU A 289 23.95 -16.63 -3.11
N LYS A 290 24.30 -17.26 -4.24
CA LYS A 290 25.10 -18.49 -4.24
C LYS A 290 26.51 -18.28 -3.70
N PHE A 291 27.15 -17.17 -4.08
CA PHE A 291 28.43 -16.76 -3.50
C PHE A 291 28.35 -16.59 -1.98
N MET A 292 27.28 -15.97 -1.48
CA MET A 292 27.01 -15.81 -0.05
C MET A 292 26.66 -17.13 0.66
N ASN A 293 26.58 -18.26 -0.05
CA ASN A 293 26.27 -19.60 0.48
C ASN A 293 24.80 -19.83 0.84
N LEU A 294 23.86 -19.19 0.13
CA LEU A 294 22.44 -19.59 0.15
C LEU A 294 22.24 -20.85 -0.71
N ASN A 295 21.27 -21.68 -0.35
CA ASN A 295 20.93 -22.89 -1.10
C ASN A 295 19.93 -22.60 -2.24
N ASP A 296 19.82 -23.54 -3.20
CA ASP A 296 18.96 -23.36 -4.38
C ASP A 296 17.48 -23.13 -4.03
N SER A 297 17.02 -23.69 -2.91
CA SER A 297 15.66 -23.52 -2.41
C SER A 297 15.39 -22.10 -1.92
N GLU A 298 16.30 -21.52 -1.15
CA GLU A 298 16.26 -20.14 -0.66
C GLU A 298 16.37 -19.15 -1.83
N ILE A 299 17.30 -19.41 -2.75
CA ILE A 299 17.52 -18.59 -3.95
C ILE A 299 16.28 -18.58 -4.84
N CYS A 300 15.66 -19.74 -5.09
CA CYS A 300 14.44 -19.84 -5.88
C CYS A 300 13.31 -18.98 -5.28
N ASP A 301 13.08 -19.06 -3.97
CA ASP A 301 12.05 -18.25 -3.31
C ASP A 301 12.34 -16.75 -3.39
N PHE A 302 13.60 -16.37 -3.22
CA PHE A 302 14.05 -14.99 -3.36
C PHE A 302 13.80 -14.47 -4.78
N VAL A 303 14.30 -15.20 -5.78
CA VAL A 303 14.27 -14.81 -7.19
C VAL A 303 12.84 -14.72 -7.68
N THR A 304 12.01 -15.72 -7.41
CA THR A 304 10.60 -15.76 -7.85
C THR A 304 9.77 -14.65 -7.23
N TYR A 305 10.12 -14.17 -6.04
CA TYR A 305 9.44 -13.02 -5.45
C TYR A 305 9.97 -11.68 -5.97
N TRP A 306 11.28 -11.47 -5.96
CA TRP A 306 11.88 -10.14 -6.20
C TRP A 306 12.13 -9.84 -7.67
N CYS A 307 12.69 -10.77 -8.43
CA CYS A 307 13.14 -10.50 -9.79
C CYS A 307 12.02 -10.04 -10.74
N PRO A 308 10.77 -10.56 -10.68
CA PRO A 308 9.67 -10.02 -11.49
C PRO A 308 9.40 -8.53 -11.25
N LYS A 309 9.60 -8.04 -10.01
CA LYS A 309 9.42 -6.63 -9.65
C LYS A 309 10.58 -5.77 -10.14
N LEU A 310 11.79 -6.31 -10.07
CA LEU A 310 13.02 -5.63 -10.46
C LEU A 310 13.20 -5.57 -11.99
N ALA A 311 12.72 -6.58 -12.70
CA ALA A 311 12.81 -6.67 -14.16
C ALA A 311 12.11 -5.53 -14.91
N ALA A 312 11.15 -4.85 -14.26
CA ALA A 312 10.42 -3.73 -14.84
C ALA A 312 11.24 -2.43 -14.95
N TYR A 313 12.41 -2.35 -14.30
CA TYR A 313 13.23 -1.15 -14.27
C TYR A 313 14.36 -1.18 -15.32
N ASN A 314 14.71 0.00 -15.86
CA ASN A 314 15.81 0.12 -16.83
C ASN A 314 17.15 -0.27 -16.18
N TYR A 315 17.48 0.39 -15.07
CA TYR A 315 18.67 0.15 -14.28
C TYR A 315 18.33 0.17 -12.79
N LEU A 316 19.09 -0.56 -11.99
CA LEU A 316 18.96 -0.63 -10.54
C LEU A 316 20.35 -0.55 -9.93
N LYS A 317 20.51 0.32 -8.93
CA LYS A 317 21.62 0.22 -7.97
C LYS A 317 21.17 -0.68 -6.82
N ILE A 318 21.91 -1.76 -6.56
CA ILE A 318 21.65 -2.73 -5.50
C ILE A 318 22.71 -2.58 -4.42
N TYR A 319 22.27 -2.53 -3.16
CA TYR A 319 23.15 -2.63 -1.99
C TYR A 319 22.58 -3.63 -0.98
N PHE A 320 23.41 -4.52 -0.46
CA PHE A 320 23.03 -5.46 0.59
C PHE A 320 23.24 -4.83 1.97
N GLN A 321 22.14 -4.59 2.68
CA GLN A 321 22.12 -4.15 4.06
C GLN A 321 22.51 -5.35 4.96
N LEU A 322 23.57 -5.18 5.74
CA LEU A 322 24.16 -6.22 6.60
C LEU A 322 24.01 -5.80 8.07
N GLU A 323 25.08 -5.35 8.71
CA GLU A 323 25.07 -4.92 10.13
C GLU A 323 24.00 -3.86 10.43
N ASN A 324 23.79 -2.92 9.51
CA ASN A 324 22.77 -1.88 9.66
C ASN A 324 21.33 -2.46 9.64
N PHE A 325 21.10 -3.59 8.97
CA PHE A 325 19.81 -4.28 9.01
C PHE A 325 19.57 -4.96 10.37
N ASP A 326 20.63 -5.49 10.99
CA ASP A 326 20.57 -6.06 12.34
C ASP A 326 20.21 -5.03 13.40
N GLU A 327 20.72 -3.81 13.25
CA GLU A 327 20.38 -2.68 14.10
C GLU A 327 18.94 -2.21 13.89
N MET A 328 18.45 -2.12 12.64
CA MET A 328 17.08 -1.69 12.36
C MET A 328 16.05 -2.70 12.87
N CYS A 329 16.34 -4.00 12.67
CA CYS A 329 15.39 -5.06 12.95
C CYS A 329 16.07 -6.23 13.69
N PRO A 330 16.33 -6.10 15.01
CA PRO A 330 17.02 -7.12 15.78
C PRO A 330 16.27 -8.45 15.80
N LEU A 331 16.98 -9.53 15.46
CA LEU A 331 16.48 -10.91 15.49
C LEU A 331 17.13 -11.68 16.64
N CYS A 332 16.32 -12.26 17.52
CA CYS A 332 16.76 -13.11 18.62
C CYS A 332 16.15 -14.51 18.48
N VAL A 333 16.97 -15.55 18.64
CA VAL A 333 16.54 -16.95 18.49
C VAL A 333 17.05 -17.76 19.68
N ASP A 334 16.17 -18.58 20.26
CA ASP A 334 16.44 -19.46 21.40
C ASP A 334 15.93 -20.89 21.08
N PRO A 335 16.74 -21.96 21.22
CA PRO A 335 18.14 -21.96 21.64
C PRO A 335 19.03 -21.18 20.68
N LYS A 336 20.11 -20.60 21.19
CA LYS A 336 21.03 -19.76 20.41
C LYS A 336 21.58 -20.53 19.20
N PRO A 337 21.37 -20.05 17.96
CA PRO A 337 21.98 -20.65 16.77
C PRO A 337 23.49 -20.52 16.75
N ASP A 338 24.16 -21.47 16.09
CA ASP A 338 25.59 -21.39 15.76
C ASP A 338 25.83 -20.25 14.74
N ASN A 339 24.89 -20.06 13.79
CA ASN A 339 24.96 -19.04 12.76
C ASN A 339 23.60 -18.35 12.54
N ILE A 340 23.60 -17.01 12.52
CA ILE A 340 22.46 -16.19 12.07
C ILE A 340 22.95 -15.38 10.86
N ASN A 341 22.49 -15.74 9.67
CA ASN A 341 22.91 -15.12 8.42
C ASN A 341 21.73 -14.37 7.82
N ARG A 342 21.88 -13.06 7.61
CA ARG A 342 20.78 -12.18 7.20
C ARG A 342 21.19 -11.41 5.94
N VAL A 343 20.31 -11.42 4.94
CA VAL A 343 20.53 -10.78 3.64
C VAL A 343 19.35 -9.89 3.34
N PHE A 344 19.50 -8.58 3.48
CA PHE A 344 18.45 -7.64 3.10
C PHE A 344 18.97 -6.71 2.02
N PHE A 345 18.45 -6.75 0.79
CA PHE A 345 18.91 -5.81 -0.24
C PHE A 345 18.04 -4.56 -0.31
N ALA A 346 18.63 -3.45 -0.73
CA ALA A 346 17.93 -2.26 -1.15
C ALA A 346 18.21 -2.02 -2.64
N ALA A 347 17.17 -1.80 -3.42
CA ALA A 347 17.28 -1.54 -4.85
C ALA A 347 16.78 -0.15 -5.19
N LEU A 348 17.65 0.71 -5.68
CA LEU A 348 17.33 2.06 -6.14
C LEU A 348 17.17 2.07 -7.66
N PRO A 349 15.98 2.34 -8.20
CA PRO A 349 15.76 2.53 -9.63
C PRO A 349 16.54 3.72 -10.18
N LEU A 350 17.21 3.50 -11.31
CA LEU A 350 17.96 4.51 -12.04
C LEU A 350 17.42 4.63 -13.47
N GLN A 351 17.41 5.86 -14.01
CA GLN A 351 17.09 6.09 -15.42
C GLN A 351 18.27 5.74 -16.33
N THR A 352 19.48 6.04 -15.88
CA THR A 352 20.74 5.75 -16.56
C THR A 352 21.70 5.05 -15.59
N PRO A 353 22.61 4.20 -16.09
CA PRO A 353 23.59 3.55 -15.24
C PRO A 353 24.59 4.56 -14.70
N CYS A 354 25.20 4.25 -13.55
CA CYS A 354 26.30 5.01 -12.98
C CYS A 354 27.41 4.07 -12.50
N ASP A 355 28.62 4.61 -12.36
CA ASP A 355 29.72 3.89 -11.74
C ASP A 355 29.54 3.89 -10.22
N VAL A 356 29.80 2.74 -9.62
CA VAL A 356 29.75 2.56 -8.17
C VAL A 356 30.89 1.63 -7.76
N GLU A 357 31.50 1.92 -6.61
CA GLU A 357 32.42 0.98 -5.99
C GLU A 357 31.68 -0.32 -5.63
N PRO A 358 32.17 -1.50 -6.05
CA PRO A 358 31.57 -2.77 -5.67
C PRO A 358 31.53 -2.96 -4.16
N GLN A 359 30.42 -3.53 -3.66
CA GLN A 359 30.30 -3.91 -2.26
C GLN A 359 30.97 -5.28 -2.01
N ASP A 360 31.71 -5.40 -0.91
CA ASP A 360 32.19 -6.69 -0.43
C ASP A 360 31.05 -7.49 0.20
N LEU A 361 30.87 -8.73 -0.26
CA LEU A 361 29.82 -9.62 0.24
C LEU A 361 30.42 -10.69 1.17
N PRO A 362 29.76 -11.00 2.29
CA PRO A 362 30.21 -12.06 3.19
C PRO A 362 29.97 -13.44 2.56
N ARG A 363 30.69 -14.44 3.03
CA ARG A 363 30.36 -15.84 2.76
C ARG A 363 29.87 -16.48 4.05
N PHE A 364 28.59 -16.87 4.07
CA PHE A 364 27.97 -17.34 5.30
C PHE A 364 28.40 -18.75 5.68
N LYS A 365 28.57 -18.93 6.99
CA LYS A 365 28.77 -20.24 7.61
C LYS A 365 27.43 -20.91 7.86
N ARG A 366 27.41 -22.24 7.73
CA ARG A 366 26.21 -23.06 7.88
C ARG A 366 26.45 -24.32 8.71
N ASP A 367 27.56 -24.35 9.45
CA ASP A 367 27.82 -25.41 10.40
C ASP A 367 26.91 -25.28 11.62
N GLY A 368 26.28 -26.39 11.99
CA GLY A 368 25.33 -26.45 13.10
C GLY A 368 24.02 -25.70 12.91
N PHE A 369 23.38 -25.31 14.01
CA PHE A 369 22.07 -24.66 13.96
C PHE A 369 22.21 -23.32 13.26
N THR A 370 21.64 -23.25 12.04
CA THR A 370 21.75 -22.08 11.18
C THR A 370 20.39 -21.45 10.95
N VAL A 371 20.32 -20.14 11.09
CA VAL A 371 19.18 -19.31 10.70
C VAL A 371 19.56 -18.53 9.45
N ILE A 372 18.72 -18.59 8.43
CA ILE A 372 18.84 -17.76 7.23
C ILE A 372 17.66 -16.82 7.19
N GLU A 373 17.91 -15.52 7.11
CA GLU A 373 16.89 -14.55 6.74
C GLU A 373 17.27 -13.88 5.43
N TRP A 374 16.32 -13.75 4.51
CA TRP A 374 16.49 -12.85 3.40
C TRP A 374 15.28 -11.95 3.23
N GLY A 375 15.52 -10.75 2.69
CA GLY A 375 14.49 -9.78 2.37
C GLY A 375 15.03 -8.71 1.44
N GLY A 376 14.24 -7.66 1.23
CA GLY A 376 14.73 -6.48 0.55
C GLY A 376 13.69 -5.40 0.38
N THR A 377 14.03 -4.32 -0.29
CA THR A 377 13.12 -3.21 -0.58
C THR A 377 13.52 -2.49 -1.85
N ILE A 378 12.55 -1.87 -2.52
CA ILE A 378 12.80 -0.96 -3.65
C ILE A 378 12.76 0.46 -3.11
N VAL A 379 13.93 1.10 -3.10
CA VAL A 379 14.15 2.48 -2.68
C VAL A 379 13.57 3.41 -3.73
N SER A 380 12.94 4.51 -3.33
CA SER A 380 12.58 5.56 -4.28
C SER A 380 13.70 6.60 -4.39
N GLN A 381 13.81 7.25 -5.54
CA GLN A 381 14.84 8.25 -5.88
C GLN A 381 14.94 9.49 -4.97
N LEU A 382 14.24 9.54 -3.85
CA LEU A 382 14.23 10.68 -2.91
C LEU A 382 14.98 10.37 -1.60
N ASN A 383 15.67 9.23 -1.51
CA ASN A 383 16.51 8.80 -0.38
C ASN A 383 18.03 9.04 -0.60
N PHE A 384 18.41 9.86 -1.58
CA PHE A 384 19.78 10.33 -1.82
C PHE A 384 19.82 11.84 -1.97
#